data_AF-A0A067MEJ5-F1
#
_entry.id   AF-A0A067MEJ5-F1
#
_cell.length_a   1.000
_cell.length_b   1.000
_cell.length_c   1.000
_cell.angle_alpha   90.00
_cell.angle_beta   90.00
_cell.angle_gamma   90.00
#
_symmetry.space_group_name_H-M   'P 1'
#
loop_
_entity.id
_entity.type
_entity.pdbx_description
1 polymer ?
#
loop_
_entity_poly.entity_id
_entity_poly.type
_entity_poly.pdbx_seq_one_letter_code
_entity_poly.pdbx_strand_id
1 'polypeptide(L)'
;VHSYDVNCQYCWKMATRFAKCFLNVDLSVLESLIPKWHASAHHEDCQYEFSFYYTPGVGSTDGEAPECNWAVLNPLAPSAREMNTAHRHEVLDDHMNDINHQNMLSASEMQVFLYMSAL
;
A
#
# COMPACT_ATOMS: atom_id res chain seq x y z
N VAL A 1 -0.81 5.89 -8.54
CA VAL A 1 -0.62 6.45 -7.18
C VAL A 1 0.50 5.71 -6.49
N HIS A 2 1.39 6.43 -5.81
CA HIS A 2 2.44 5.91 -4.96
C HIS A 2 2.25 6.52 -3.56
N SER A 3 1.89 5.71 -2.59
CA SER A 3 1.73 6.14 -1.20
C SER A 3 2.87 5.64 -0.33
N TYR A 4 3.37 6.49 0.54
CA TYR A 4 4.40 6.16 1.52
C TYR A 4 4.30 7.13 2.70
N ASP A 5 4.66 6.69 3.90
CA ASP A 5 4.44 7.49 5.12
C ASP A 5 5.13 8.84 5.01
N VAL A 6 6.39 8.85 4.57
CA VAL A 6 7.19 10.07 4.42
C VAL A 6 7.24 10.58 2.99
N ASN A 7 6.19 10.33 2.19
CA ASN A 7 6.23 10.66 0.78
C ASN A 7 6.37 12.16 0.52
N CYS A 8 5.85 13.03 1.40
CA CYS A 8 6.05 14.48 1.28
C CYS A 8 7.53 14.88 1.29
N GLN A 9 8.43 14.08 1.86
CA GLN A 9 9.87 14.30 1.80
C GLN A 9 10.53 13.48 0.70
N TYR A 10 10.04 12.26 0.49
CA TYR A 10 10.65 11.30 -0.43
C TYR A 10 10.46 11.71 -1.90
N CYS A 11 9.25 12.14 -2.28
CA CYS A 11 8.86 12.41 -3.66
C CYS A 11 9.72 13.50 -4.31
N TRP A 12 10.15 14.52 -3.53
CA TRP A 12 10.96 15.64 -4.03
C TRP A 12 12.26 15.22 -4.70
N LYS A 13 12.88 14.14 -4.25
CA LYS A 13 14.14 13.62 -4.81
C LYS A 13 13.91 12.39 -5.69
N MET A 14 12.67 11.95 -5.90
CA MET A 14 12.34 10.74 -6.64
C MET A 14 12.82 10.82 -8.09
N ALA A 15 12.52 11.91 -8.80
CA ALA A 15 12.97 12.09 -10.19
C ALA A 15 14.50 12.02 -10.34
N THR A 16 15.24 12.70 -9.45
CA THR A 16 16.71 12.67 -9.46
C THR A 16 17.26 11.28 -9.16
N ARG A 17 16.62 10.51 -8.28
CA ARG A 17 17.04 9.13 -7.98
C ARG A 17 16.77 8.20 -9.16
N PHE A 18 15.58 8.28 -9.75
CA PHE A 18 15.18 7.41 -10.87
C PHE A 18 16.06 7.63 -12.09
N ALA A 19 16.41 8.87 -12.41
CA ALA A 19 17.28 9.20 -13.54
C ALA A 19 18.68 8.56 -13.47
N LYS A 20 19.13 8.09 -12.30
CA LYS A 20 20.43 7.41 -12.14
C LYS A 20 20.39 5.94 -12.51
N CYS A 21 19.24 5.29 -12.34
CA CYS A 21 19.10 3.84 -12.44
C CYS A 21 18.23 3.41 -13.62
N PHE A 22 17.35 4.30 -14.09
CA PHE A 22 16.36 4.00 -15.11
C PHE A 22 16.38 5.06 -16.20
N LEU A 23 16.44 4.61 -17.46
CA LEU A 23 16.31 5.48 -18.63
C LEU A 23 14.83 5.63 -18.99
N ASN A 24 14.40 6.86 -19.27
CA ASN A 24 13.07 7.18 -19.82
C ASN A 24 11.86 6.79 -18.95
N VAL A 25 11.94 6.98 -17.63
CA VAL A 25 10.76 6.85 -16.76
C VAL A 25 10.01 8.19 -16.69
N ASP A 26 8.76 8.20 -17.12
CA ASP A 26 7.86 9.32 -16.91
C ASP A 26 7.22 9.22 -15.51
N LEU A 27 7.61 10.13 -14.63
CA LEU A 27 7.05 10.21 -13.28
C LEU A 27 5.87 11.19 -13.18
N SER A 28 5.54 11.92 -14.25
CA SER A 28 4.42 12.88 -14.23
C SER A 28 3.06 12.20 -14.07
N VAL A 29 2.98 10.91 -14.41
CA VAL A 29 1.79 10.07 -14.22
C VAL A 29 1.62 9.58 -12.78
N LEU A 30 2.59 9.85 -11.89
CA LEU A 30 2.62 9.31 -10.54
C LEU A 30 2.17 10.33 -9.50
N GLU A 31 0.94 10.17 -9.02
CA GLU A 31 0.46 10.89 -7.83
C GLU A 31 1.12 10.34 -6.57
N SER A 32 1.76 11.22 -5.80
CA SER A 32 2.40 10.90 -4.53
C SER A 32 1.46 11.21 -3.39
N LEU A 33 1.12 10.23 -2.55
CA LEU A 33 0.21 10.38 -1.42
C LEU A 33 0.84 9.91 -0.10
N ILE A 34 0.18 10.22 1.02
CA ILE A 34 0.51 9.73 2.36
C ILE A 34 -0.68 8.88 2.84
N PRO A 35 -0.45 7.66 3.36
CA PRO A 35 -1.51 6.83 3.93
C PRO A 35 -2.35 7.59 4.98
N LYS A 36 -3.66 7.32 5.00
CA LYS A 36 -4.62 8.15 5.75
C LYS A 36 -4.33 8.19 7.26
N TRP A 37 -3.84 7.11 7.83
CA TRP A 37 -3.50 7.05 9.25
C TRP A 37 -2.33 7.98 9.56
N HIS A 38 -1.31 7.95 8.70
CA HIS A 38 -0.10 8.74 8.85
C HIS A 38 -0.29 10.21 8.52
N ALA A 39 -1.23 10.58 7.65
CA ALA A 39 -1.44 11.96 7.21
C ALA A 39 -1.49 12.96 8.39
N SER A 40 -2.22 12.64 9.45
CA SER A 40 -2.37 13.52 10.63
C SER A 40 -1.05 13.82 11.38
N ALA A 41 -0.02 13.00 11.21
CA ALA A 41 1.30 13.20 11.80
C ALA A 41 2.18 14.20 11.01
N HIS A 42 1.70 14.67 9.85
CA HIS A 42 2.42 15.60 8.99
C HIS A 42 1.93 17.04 9.17
N HIS A 43 2.70 17.99 8.64
CA HIS A 43 2.30 19.39 8.53
C HIS A 43 0.93 19.52 7.85
N GLU A 44 0.16 20.52 8.27
CA GLU A 44 -1.20 20.76 7.80
C GLU A 44 -1.29 20.77 6.26
N ASP A 45 -0.37 21.47 5.58
CA ASP A 45 -0.31 21.50 4.11
C ASP A 45 -0.20 20.11 3.48
N CYS A 46 0.59 19.22 4.10
CA CYS A 46 0.77 17.84 3.60
C CYS A 46 -0.53 17.01 3.69
N GLN A 47 -1.39 17.30 4.67
CA GLN A 47 -2.65 16.57 4.89
C GLN A 47 -3.64 16.80 3.76
N TYR A 48 -3.53 17.94 3.06
CA TYR A 48 -4.34 18.29 1.90
C TYR A 48 -3.66 17.89 0.60
N GLU A 49 -2.37 18.23 0.44
CA GLU A 49 -1.63 18.01 -0.81
C GLU A 49 -1.44 16.51 -1.13
N PHE A 50 -1.21 15.68 -0.11
CA PHE A 50 -0.95 14.24 -0.26
C PHE A 50 -2.17 13.38 0.11
N SER A 51 -3.37 13.98 0.10
CA SER A 51 -4.58 13.36 0.63
C SER A 51 -5.25 12.41 -0.36
N PHE A 52 -5.50 11.18 0.06
CA PHE A 52 -6.39 10.26 -0.68
C PHE A 52 -7.81 10.80 -0.88
N TYR A 53 -8.30 11.66 0.01
CA TYR A 53 -9.65 12.23 -0.13
C TYR A 53 -9.79 13.20 -1.31
N TYR A 54 -8.67 13.81 -1.72
CA TYR A 54 -8.65 14.80 -2.80
C TYR A 54 -8.03 14.26 -4.10
N THR A 55 -7.66 12.98 -4.14
CA THR A 55 -7.07 12.35 -5.33
C THR A 55 -8.10 11.54 -6.11
N PRO A 56 -8.38 11.89 -7.37
CA PRO A 56 -9.28 11.11 -8.21
C PRO A 56 -8.75 9.70 -8.49
N GLY A 57 -9.66 8.74 -8.62
CA GLY A 57 -9.34 7.38 -9.09
C GLY A 57 -8.71 6.44 -8.05
N VAL A 58 -8.56 6.87 -6.79
CA VAL A 58 -8.04 6.01 -5.71
C VAL A 58 -9.13 5.19 -5.00
N GLY A 59 -10.40 5.49 -5.27
CA GLY A 59 -11.53 4.87 -4.57
C GLY A 59 -11.51 5.17 -3.07
N SER A 60 -12.02 4.25 -2.26
CA SER A 60 -12.07 4.40 -0.79
C SER A 60 -10.83 3.87 -0.06
N THR A 61 -9.73 3.59 -0.79
CA THR A 61 -8.50 3.07 -0.17
C THR A 61 -7.91 4.03 0.86
N ASP A 62 -7.26 3.49 1.88
CA ASP A 62 -6.54 4.25 2.90
C ASP A 62 -5.01 4.25 2.70
N GLY A 63 -4.50 3.38 1.80
CA GLY A 63 -3.07 3.22 1.58
C GLY A 63 -2.35 2.40 2.66
N GLU A 64 -3.08 1.82 3.62
CA GLU A 64 -2.52 1.13 4.80
C GLU A 64 -2.38 -0.38 4.62
N ALA A 65 -2.86 -0.95 3.51
CA ALA A 65 -2.89 -2.40 3.30
C ALA A 65 -1.54 -3.12 3.57
N PRO A 66 -0.37 -2.58 3.15
CA PRO A 66 0.91 -3.19 3.49
C PRO A 66 1.20 -3.27 5.00
N GLU A 67 0.70 -2.30 5.78
CA GLU A 67 0.87 -2.25 7.25
C GLU A 67 -0.17 -3.10 7.98
N CYS A 68 -1.41 -3.15 7.48
CA CYS A 68 -2.45 -4.02 8.04
C CYS A 68 -2.01 -5.49 8.04
N ASN A 69 -1.24 -5.91 7.03
CA ASN A 69 -0.70 -7.26 6.94
C ASN A 69 0.26 -7.61 8.09
N TRP A 70 0.88 -6.62 8.76
CA TRP A 70 1.78 -6.86 9.88
C TRP A 70 1.09 -7.58 11.04
N ALA A 71 -0.21 -7.35 11.26
CA ALA A 71 -0.94 -8.07 12.30
C ALA A 71 -0.90 -9.60 12.10
N VAL A 72 -0.91 -10.05 10.84
CA VAL A 72 -0.86 -11.47 10.45
C VAL A 72 0.58 -11.96 10.32
N LEU A 73 1.49 -11.12 9.84
CA LEU A 73 2.90 -11.49 9.61
C LEU A 73 3.76 -11.46 10.88
N ASN A 74 3.43 -10.64 11.88
CA ASN A 74 4.22 -10.53 13.11
C ASN A 74 4.33 -11.88 13.86
N PRO A 75 3.25 -12.67 14.02
CA PRO A 75 3.34 -14.02 14.58
C PRO A 75 4.19 -15.02 13.76
N LEU A 76 4.35 -14.80 12.46
CA LEU A 76 5.18 -15.62 11.57
C LEU A 76 6.67 -15.30 11.71
N ALA A 77 7.02 -14.09 12.16
CA ALA A 77 8.41 -13.63 12.22
C ALA A 77 9.35 -14.58 13.01
N PRO A 78 8.97 -15.15 14.17
CA PRO A 78 9.83 -16.08 14.90
C PRO A 78 10.15 -17.38 14.15
N SER A 79 9.18 -17.95 13.43
CA SER A 79 9.40 -19.19 12.66
C SER A 79 10.18 -18.91 11.37
N ALA A 80 9.94 -17.76 10.74
CA ALA A 80 10.66 -17.33 9.54
C ALA A 80 12.11 -16.88 9.80
N ARG A 81 12.49 -16.61 11.06
CA ARG A 81 13.80 -16.06 11.40
C ARG A 81 14.96 -17.02 11.14
N GLU A 82 14.77 -18.29 11.46
CA GLU A 82 15.81 -19.34 11.37
C GLU A 82 15.82 -20.04 10.00
N MET A 83 14.88 -19.71 9.12
CA MET A 83 14.82 -20.25 7.76
C MET A 83 15.97 -19.70 6.91
N ASN A 84 16.42 -20.48 5.93
CA ASN A 84 17.33 -19.97 4.91
C ASN A 84 16.62 -18.86 4.08
N THR A 85 17.40 -18.00 3.43
CA THR A 85 16.87 -16.81 2.73
C THR A 85 15.79 -17.15 1.69
N ALA A 86 16.00 -18.19 0.88
CA ALA A 86 15.06 -18.58 -0.15
C ALA A 86 13.74 -19.08 0.46
N HIS A 87 13.83 -19.98 1.44
CA HIS A 87 12.67 -20.54 2.11
C HIS A 87 11.89 -19.48 2.90
N ARG A 88 12.60 -18.55 3.56
CA ARG A 88 11.97 -17.41 4.22
C ARG A 88 11.14 -16.58 3.25
N HIS A 89 11.67 -16.32 2.05
CA HIS A 89 10.94 -15.56 1.03
C HIS A 89 9.70 -16.32 0.55
N GLU A 90 9.83 -17.61 0.25
CA GLU A 90 8.70 -18.46 -0.18
C GLU A 90 7.59 -18.50 0.87
N VAL A 91 7.94 -18.68 2.15
CA VAL A 91 6.96 -18.69 3.25
C VAL A 91 6.26 -17.35 3.40
N LEU A 92 6.99 -16.23 3.35
CA LEU A 92 6.37 -14.91 3.44
C LEU A 92 5.45 -14.63 2.24
N ASP A 93 5.85 -15.02 1.04
CA ASP A 93 5.07 -14.84 -0.18
C ASP A 93 3.78 -15.69 -0.15
N ASP A 94 3.86 -16.95 0.31
CA ASP A 94 2.70 -17.83 0.47
C ASP A 94 1.66 -17.22 1.43
N HIS A 95 2.10 -16.73 2.59
CA HIS A 95 1.21 -16.06 3.53
C HIS A 95 0.61 -14.76 2.99
N MET A 96 1.40 -13.93 2.30
CA MET A 96 0.88 -12.70 1.68
C MET A 96 -0.11 -13.00 0.55
N ASN A 97 0.12 -14.06 -0.24
CA ASN A 97 -0.78 -14.51 -1.29
C ASN A 97 -2.10 -15.04 -0.71
N ASP A 98 -2.07 -15.80 0.38
CA ASP A 98 -3.27 -16.24 1.08
C ASP A 98 -4.09 -15.05 1.61
N ILE A 99 -3.45 -14.06 2.23
CA ILE A 99 -4.12 -12.81 2.67
C ILE A 99 -4.79 -12.11 1.47
N ASN A 100 -4.07 -11.96 0.35
CA ASN A 100 -4.62 -11.35 -0.85
C ASN A 100 -5.83 -12.12 -1.40
N HIS A 101 -5.76 -13.45 -1.39
CA HIS A 101 -6.86 -14.31 -1.81
C HIS A 101 -8.10 -14.14 -0.92
N GLN A 102 -7.92 -14.13 0.41
CA GLN A 102 -9.01 -13.90 1.36
C GLN A 102 -9.65 -12.52 1.20
N ASN A 103 -8.84 -11.48 0.94
CA ASN A 103 -9.33 -10.14 0.67
C ASN A 103 -10.17 -10.10 -0.63
N MET A 104 -9.74 -10.78 -1.68
CA MET A 104 -10.48 -10.87 -2.95
C MET A 104 -11.83 -11.58 -2.78
N LEU A 105 -11.86 -12.68 -2.01
CA LEU A 105 -13.10 -13.37 -1.69
C LEU A 105 -14.06 -12.44 -0.92
N SER A 106 -13.56 -11.80 0.14
CA SER A 106 -14.35 -10.87 0.96
C SER A 106 -14.92 -9.70 0.15
N ALA A 107 -14.13 -9.13 -0.77
CA ALA A 107 -14.58 -8.08 -1.67
C ALA A 107 -15.70 -8.55 -2.61
N SER A 108 -15.57 -9.78 -3.14
CA SER A 108 -16.59 -10.37 -4.03
C SER A 108 -17.91 -10.65 -3.32
N GLU A 109 -17.86 -11.13 -2.07
CA GLU A 109 -19.04 -11.34 -1.23
C GLU A 109 -19.76 -10.02 -0.95
N MET A 110 -18.99 -8.97 -0.61
CA MET A 110 -19.54 -7.63 -0.36
C MET A 110 -20.26 -7.08 -1.60
N GLN A 111 -19.70 -7.30 -2.80
CA GLN A 111 -20.31 -6.86 -4.05
C GLN A 111 -21.64 -7.58 -4.34
N VAL A 112 -21.72 -8.89 -4.08
CA VAL A 112 -22.97 -9.65 -4.21
C VAL A 112 -24.02 -9.18 -3.20
N PHE A 113 -23.63 -8.92 -1.95
CA PHE A 113 -24.53 -8.41 -0.92
C PHE A 113 -25.10 -7.04 -1.29
N LEU A 114 -24.27 -6.11 -1.78
CA LEU A 114 -24.71 -4.79 -2.23
C LEU A 114 -25.66 -4.87 -3.42
N TYR A 115 -25.41 -5.77 -4.36
CA TYR A 115 -26.31 -5.99 -5.49
C TYR A 115 -27.67 -6.55 -5.07
N MET A 116 -27.68 -7.53 -4.16
CA MET A 116 -28.93 -8.16 -3.68
C MET A 116 -29.74 -7.26 -2.74
N SER A 117 -29.10 -6.33 -2.05
CA SER A 117 -29.77 -5.34 -1.17
C SER A 117 -30.29 -4.11 -1.91
N ALA A 118 -29.90 -3.92 -3.18
CA ALA A 118 -30.41 -2.87 -4.06
C ALA A 118 -31.62 -3.30 -4.90
N LEU A 119 -32.08 -4.55 -4.78
CA LEU A 119 -33.30 -5.11 -5.38
C LEU A 119 -34.44 -5.14 -4.38
#